data_AF-A0A2T4Z1V9-F1
#
_entry.id   AF-A0A2T4Z1V9-F1
#
_cell.length_a   1.000
_cell.length_b   1.000
_cell.length_c   1.000
_cell.angle_alpha   90.00
_cell.angle_beta   90.00
_cell.angle_gamma   90.00
#
_symmetry.space_group_name_H-M   'P 1'
#
loop_
_entity.id
_entity.type
_entity.pdbx_description
1 polymer ?
#
loop_
_entity_poly.entity_id
_entity_poly.type
_entity_poly.pdbx_seq_one_letter_code
_entity_poly.pdbx_strand_id
1 'polypeptide(L)'
;MIPLEKRIVMSILPRKVVDQVLQYKKPGEKEEIFNWRVKYENQFYNYAIYWKEKKIVGHIAIKEDSTVPPVSEAKTIIRLAVSVNTILRFFITHGQGWAHTVDEVWHKQSKLLEQMYQKYEVKMSDEVKQSFQEFMEVPTGILKEYREIQEANRVAKRIQQKVIGNYADQSMEKELDKAWNQLFHAKNNQHLLFLKTKESREKVIDFLSKEIPLWDLKGRWDLQKIKTQHRSMLFDKDELDAVLDVQSDVTRNESGEEAFKEILANTRNPR
;
A
#
# COMPACT_ATOMS: atom_id res chain seq x y z
N MET A 1 -25.60 -22.72 6.16
CA MET A 1 -26.04 -21.47 5.51
C MET A 1 -24.82 -20.82 4.87
N ILE A 2 -24.80 -20.66 3.55
CA ILE A 2 -23.70 -19.99 2.83
C ILE A 2 -23.98 -18.47 2.89
N PRO A 3 -23.01 -17.60 3.23
CA PRO A 3 -23.21 -16.15 3.26
C PRO A 3 -23.76 -15.62 1.93
N LEU A 4 -24.65 -14.61 1.97
CA LEU A 4 -25.30 -14.05 0.77
C LEU A 4 -24.30 -13.59 -0.30
N GLU A 5 -23.15 -13.05 0.10
CA GLU A 5 -22.08 -12.62 -0.82
C GLU A 5 -21.47 -13.80 -1.61
N LYS A 6 -21.34 -14.98 -0.99
CA LYS A 6 -20.90 -16.21 -1.68
C LYS A 6 -21.94 -16.72 -2.69
N ARG A 7 -23.24 -16.45 -2.46
CA ARG A 7 -24.31 -16.83 -3.42
C ARG A 7 -24.29 -15.99 -4.69
N ILE A 8 -23.92 -14.71 -4.61
CA ILE A 8 -23.88 -13.79 -5.76
C ILE A 8 -22.68 -14.09 -6.67
N VAL A 9 -21.53 -14.46 -6.12
CA VAL A 9 -20.34 -14.83 -6.94
C VAL A 9 -20.56 -16.17 -7.67
N MET A 10 -21.22 -17.13 -7.03
CA MET A 10 -21.53 -18.42 -7.66
C MET A 10 -22.60 -18.35 -8.77
N SER A 11 -23.42 -17.29 -8.82
CA SER A 11 -24.44 -17.15 -9.87
C SER A 11 -23.90 -16.64 -11.22
N ILE A 12 -22.66 -16.13 -11.26
CA ILE A 12 -22.05 -15.55 -12.47
C ILE A 12 -21.11 -16.55 -13.17
N LEU A 13 -20.60 -17.55 -12.45
CA LEU A 13 -19.65 -18.53 -12.99
C LEU A 13 -20.35 -19.70 -13.69
N PRO A 14 -19.83 -20.20 -14.83
CA PRO A 14 -20.36 -21.42 -15.46
C PRO A 14 -20.28 -22.61 -14.50
N ARG A 15 -21.37 -23.38 -14.37
CA ARG A 15 -21.42 -24.58 -13.50
C ARG A 15 -20.26 -25.54 -13.73
N LYS A 16 -19.87 -25.76 -14.98
CA LYS A 16 -18.76 -26.65 -15.35
C LYS A 16 -17.42 -26.24 -14.71
N VAL A 17 -17.16 -24.93 -14.59
CA VAL A 17 -15.94 -24.41 -13.92
C VAL A 17 -16.01 -24.70 -12.43
N VAL A 18 -17.18 -24.48 -11.81
CA VAL A 18 -17.40 -24.77 -10.39
C VAL A 18 -17.19 -26.26 -10.11
N ASP A 19 -17.81 -27.13 -10.90
CA ASP A 19 -17.67 -28.58 -10.79
C ASP A 19 -16.21 -29.00 -10.94
N GLN A 20 -15.48 -28.39 -11.89
CA GLN A 20 -14.07 -28.64 -12.10
C GLN A 20 -13.22 -28.22 -10.87
N VAL A 21 -13.47 -27.06 -10.27
CA VAL A 21 -12.80 -26.64 -9.02
C VAL A 21 -13.07 -27.63 -7.89
N LEU A 22 -14.31 -28.11 -7.77
CA LEU A 22 -14.69 -29.04 -6.70
C LEU A 22 -14.01 -30.41 -6.83
N GLN A 23 -13.73 -30.89 -8.05
CA GLN A 23 -13.00 -32.16 -8.26
C GLN A 23 -11.59 -32.14 -7.65
N TYR A 24 -10.93 -30.98 -7.62
CA TYR A 24 -9.59 -30.85 -7.06
C TYR A 24 -9.58 -30.56 -5.56
N LYS A 25 -10.75 -30.35 -4.93
CA LYS A 25 -10.87 -30.06 -3.49
C LYS A 25 -10.60 -31.30 -2.64
N LYS A 26 -9.76 -31.17 -1.61
CA LYS A 26 -9.50 -32.25 -0.64
C LYS A 26 -10.40 -32.13 0.61
N PRO A 27 -10.60 -33.22 1.37
CA PRO A 27 -11.38 -33.19 2.60
C PRO A 27 -10.87 -32.13 3.59
N GLY A 28 -11.80 -31.39 4.19
CA GLY A 28 -11.50 -30.33 5.17
C GLY A 28 -11.12 -28.96 4.57
N GLU A 29 -11.06 -28.84 3.24
CA GLU A 29 -10.74 -27.58 2.58
C GLU A 29 -11.99 -26.73 2.28
N LYS A 30 -11.78 -25.44 2.05
CA LYS A 30 -12.77 -24.50 1.50
C LYS A 30 -12.23 -23.89 0.22
N GLU A 31 -13.00 -23.94 -0.84
CA GLU A 31 -12.70 -23.29 -2.11
C GLU A 31 -13.13 -21.81 -2.11
N GLU A 32 -12.37 -21.02 -2.85
CA GLU A 32 -12.68 -19.64 -3.22
C GLU A 32 -12.33 -19.46 -4.69
N ILE A 33 -13.36 -19.22 -5.50
CA ILE A 33 -13.21 -18.91 -6.93
C ILE A 33 -13.27 -17.40 -7.07
N PHE A 34 -12.31 -16.84 -7.77
CA PHE A 34 -12.21 -15.41 -8.00
C PHE A 34 -13.37 -14.95 -8.89
N ASN A 35 -13.96 -13.80 -8.56
CA ASN A 35 -15.08 -13.22 -9.32
C ASN A 35 -14.62 -12.46 -10.58
N TRP A 36 -13.43 -12.78 -11.08
CA TRP A 36 -12.80 -12.22 -12.27
C TRP A 36 -11.87 -13.26 -12.89
N ARG A 37 -11.58 -13.07 -14.18
CA ARG A 37 -10.78 -14.02 -14.99
C ARG A 37 -9.41 -13.44 -15.31
N VAL A 38 -8.45 -14.30 -15.63
CA VAL A 38 -7.19 -13.88 -16.25
C VAL A 38 -7.32 -13.99 -17.76
N LYS A 39 -6.96 -12.94 -18.50
CA LYS A 39 -6.80 -12.99 -19.95
C LYS A 39 -5.32 -13.16 -20.29
N TYR A 40 -4.97 -14.27 -20.91
CA TYR A 40 -3.61 -14.60 -21.32
C TYR A 40 -3.64 -15.26 -22.71
N GLU A 41 -2.82 -14.77 -23.65
CA GLU A 41 -2.75 -15.28 -25.03
C GLU A 41 -4.15 -15.40 -25.71
N ASN A 42 -5.00 -14.39 -25.54
CA ASN A 42 -6.39 -14.36 -26.03
C ASN A 42 -7.34 -15.44 -25.47
N GLN A 43 -6.93 -16.16 -24.43
CA GLN A 43 -7.77 -17.11 -23.70
C GLN A 43 -8.10 -16.58 -22.31
N PHE A 44 -9.27 -16.98 -21.80
CA PHE A 44 -9.71 -16.65 -20.45
C PHE A 44 -9.53 -17.84 -19.51
N TYR A 45 -9.05 -17.53 -18.31
CA TYR A 45 -8.82 -18.49 -17.25
C TYR A 45 -9.52 -18.05 -15.98
N ASN A 46 -10.19 -18.99 -15.34
CA ASN A 46 -10.69 -18.85 -13.98
C ASN A 46 -9.57 -19.27 -13.02
N TYR A 47 -9.46 -18.57 -11.90
CA TYR A 47 -8.50 -18.86 -10.85
C TYR A 47 -9.23 -19.16 -9.55
N ALA A 48 -8.80 -20.21 -8.86
CA ALA A 48 -9.35 -20.59 -7.58
C ALA A 48 -8.24 -20.99 -6.60
N ILE A 49 -8.52 -20.76 -5.31
CA ILE A 49 -7.66 -21.13 -4.20
C ILE A 49 -8.41 -22.03 -3.23
N TYR A 50 -7.64 -22.84 -2.49
CA TYR A 50 -8.16 -23.73 -1.47
C TYR A 50 -7.57 -23.37 -0.11
N TRP A 51 -8.44 -23.21 0.87
CA TRP A 51 -8.09 -22.85 2.23
C TRP A 51 -8.23 -24.05 3.18
N LYS A 52 -7.27 -24.23 4.07
CA LYS A 52 -7.36 -25.12 5.23
C LYS A 52 -6.79 -24.40 6.44
N GLU A 53 -7.53 -24.37 7.56
CA GLU A 53 -7.07 -23.75 8.82
C GLU A 53 -6.53 -22.31 8.63
N LYS A 54 -7.20 -21.50 7.81
CA LYS A 54 -6.82 -20.12 7.44
C LYS A 54 -5.53 -19.97 6.62
N LYS A 55 -4.96 -21.05 6.10
CA LYS A 55 -3.83 -21.04 5.16
C LYS A 55 -4.29 -21.44 3.76
N ILE A 56 -3.69 -20.83 2.73
CA ILE A 56 -3.88 -21.28 1.35
C ILE A 56 -3.03 -22.55 1.17
N VAL A 57 -3.66 -23.64 0.77
CA VAL A 57 -3.05 -24.98 0.61
C VAL A 57 -3.16 -25.49 -0.83
N GLY A 58 -3.64 -24.66 -1.75
CA GLY A 58 -3.75 -25.05 -3.14
C GLY A 58 -4.18 -23.91 -4.04
N HIS A 59 -3.68 -23.97 -5.27
CA HIS A 59 -3.98 -23.05 -6.35
C HIS A 59 -4.41 -23.85 -7.58
N ILE A 60 -5.34 -23.32 -8.38
CA ILE A 60 -5.68 -23.92 -9.67
C ILE A 60 -6.08 -22.84 -10.67
N ALA A 61 -5.57 -22.96 -11.89
CA ALA A 61 -6.06 -22.25 -13.06
C ALA A 61 -6.89 -23.20 -13.93
N ILE A 62 -8.01 -22.71 -14.47
CA ILE A 62 -8.94 -23.49 -15.29
C ILE A 62 -9.33 -22.64 -16.51
N LYS A 63 -9.27 -23.20 -17.72
CA LYS A 63 -9.70 -22.52 -18.95
C LYS A 63 -11.20 -22.24 -18.94
N GLU A 64 -11.65 -21.31 -19.78
CA GLU A 64 -13.07 -20.98 -19.94
C GLU A 64 -13.92 -22.20 -20.37
N ASP A 65 -13.35 -23.11 -21.17
CA ASP A 65 -13.96 -24.38 -21.56
C ASP A 65 -13.98 -25.44 -20.45
N SER A 66 -13.55 -25.08 -19.24
CA SER A 66 -13.42 -25.94 -18.05
C SER A 66 -12.31 -26.99 -18.12
N THR A 67 -11.42 -26.93 -19.10
CA THR A 67 -10.22 -27.77 -19.11
C THR A 67 -9.16 -27.23 -18.15
N VAL A 68 -8.36 -28.13 -17.57
CA VAL A 68 -7.28 -27.75 -16.65
C VAL A 68 -5.94 -27.80 -17.40
N PRO A 69 -5.30 -26.65 -17.67
CA PRO A 69 -4.04 -26.61 -18.40
C PRO A 69 -2.89 -27.20 -17.56
N PRO A 70 -1.81 -27.67 -18.19
CA PRO A 70 -0.61 -28.13 -17.48
C PRO A 70 0.05 -27.00 -16.69
N VAL A 71 0.85 -27.35 -15.68
CA VAL A 71 1.55 -26.39 -14.80
C VAL A 71 2.42 -25.42 -15.59
N SER A 72 3.05 -25.87 -16.68
CA SER A 72 3.89 -25.03 -17.54
C SER A 72 3.13 -23.82 -18.09
N GLU A 73 1.87 -24.02 -18.49
CA GLU A 73 0.98 -22.96 -18.97
C GLU A 73 0.35 -22.20 -17.79
N ALA A 74 -0.15 -22.93 -16.78
CA ALA A 74 -0.81 -22.37 -15.60
C ALA A 74 0.08 -21.43 -14.79
N LYS A 75 1.41 -21.61 -14.81
CA LYS A 75 2.39 -20.79 -14.09
C LYS A 75 2.18 -19.29 -14.33
N THR A 76 2.10 -18.87 -15.58
CA THR A 76 1.98 -17.43 -15.91
C THR A 76 0.62 -16.88 -15.47
N ILE A 77 -0.44 -17.67 -15.62
CA ILE A 77 -1.81 -17.31 -15.22
C ILE A 77 -1.90 -17.14 -13.72
N ILE A 78 -1.37 -18.09 -12.94
CA ILE A 78 -1.36 -18.04 -11.47
C ILE A 78 -0.53 -16.87 -10.99
N ARG A 79 0.64 -16.61 -11.59
CA ARG A 79 1.45 -15.43 -11.26
C ARG A 79 0.67 -14.14 -11.41
N LEU A 80 0.03 -13.96 -12.57
CA LEU A 80 -0.77 -12.78 -12.85
C LEU A 80 -1.91 -12.66 -11.84
N ALA A 81 -2.62 -13.76 -11.58
CA ALA A 81 -3.75 -13.77 -10.67
C ALA A 81 -3.35 -13.38 -9.23
N VAL A 82 -2.24 -13.95 -8.75
CA VAL A 82 -1.69 -13.68 -7.41
C VAL A 82 -1.19 -12.25 -7.31
N SER A 83 -0.45 -11.76 -8.31
CA SER A 83 0.10 -10.39 -8.35
C SER A 83 -1.03 -9.36 -8.26
N VAL A 84 -2.00 -9.43 -9.17
CA VAL A 84 -3.14 -8.52 -9.23
C VAL A 84 -3.94 -8.56 -7.93
N ASN A 85 -4.26 -9.76 -7.41
CA ASN A 85 -5.04 -9.88 -6.19
C ASN A 85 -4.31 -9.32 -4.97
N THR A 86 -3.03 -9.64 -4.82
CA THR A 86 -2.22 -9.20 -3.68
C THR A 86 -2.12 -7.68 -3.65
N ILE A 87 -1.78 -7.08 -4.79
CA ILE A 87 -1.68 -5.63 -4.93
C ILE A 87 -3.02 -4.95 -4.63
N LEU A 88 -4.11 -5.38 -5.29
CA LEU A 88 -5.44 -4.80 -5.08
C LEU A 88 -5.91 -4.94 -3.63
N ARG A 89 -5.73 -6.11 -3.01
CA ARG A 89 -6.12 -6.35 -1.62
C ARG A 89 -5.40 -5.40 -0.68
N PHE A 90 -4.11 -5.16 -0.89
CA PHE A 90 -3.36 -4.21 -0.07
C PHE A 90 -3.84 -2.76 -0.28
N PHE A 91 -4.11 -2.34 -1.52
CA PHE A 91 -4.70 -1.01 -1.77
C PHE A 91 -6.04 -0.83 -1.05
N ILE A 92 -6.90 -1.86 -1.05
CA ILE A 92 -8.19 -1.85 -0.36
C ILE A 92 -8.02 -1.76 1.16
N THR A 93 -7.09 -2.54 1.73
CA THR A 93 -6.94 -2.68 3.18
C THR A 93 -6.08 -1.59 3.82
N HIS A 94 -5.04 -1.12 3.14
CA HIS A 94 -4.06 -0.17 3.67
C HIS A 94 -3.99 1.11 2.83
N GLY A 95 -3.95 0.97 1.50
CA GLY A 95 -3.79 2.09 0.57
C GLY A 95 -4.85 3.19 0.73
N GLN A 96 -6.09 2.82 1.06
CA GLN A 96 -7.15 3.80 1.35
C GLN A 96 -6.85 4.66 2.58
N GLY A 97 -6.34 4.06 3.66
CA GLY A 97 -5.97 4.78 4.87
C GLY A 97 -4.81 5.75 4.61
N TRP A 98 -3.80 5.31 3.86
CA TRP A 98 -2.67 6.16 3.49
C TRP A 98 -3.06 7.30 2.55
N ALA A 99 -3.96 7.02 1.60
CA ALA A 99 -4.53 8.02 0.71
C ALA A 99 -5.60 8.91 1.38
N HIS A 100 -5.87 8.71 2.67
CA HIS A 100 -6.77 9.54 3.47
C HIS A 100 -5.98 10.17 4.62
N THR A 101 -5.20 11.18 4.28
CA THR A 101 -4.65 12.13 5.25
C THR A 101 -5.39 13.45 5.12
N VAL A 102 -5.60 14.13 6.24
CA VAL A 102 -6.29 15.42 6.24
C VAL A 102 -5.32 16.48 5.72
N ASP A 103 -5.40 16.83 4.44
CA ASP A 103 -4.60 17.92 3.81
C ASP A 103 -4.61 19.19 4.65
N GLU A 104 -5.72 19.47 5.33
CA GLU A 104 -5.84 20.61 6.23
C GLU A 104 -4.83 20.59 7.38
N VAL A 105 -4.43 19.42 7.89
CA VAL A 105 -3.47 19.31 9.00
C VAL A 105 -2.12 19.86 8.58
N TRP A 106 -1.63 19.44 7.41
CA TRP A 106 -0.33 19.89 6.89
C TRP A 106 -0.37 21.34 6.43
N HIS A 107 -1.48 21.79 5.82
CA HIS A 107 -1.66 23.22 5.52
C HIS A 107 -1.73 24.09 6.78
N LYS A 108 -2.42 23.64 7.83
CA LYS A 108 -2.47 24.33 9.13
C LYS A 108 -1.09 24.36 9.78
N GLN A 109 -0.32 23.27 9.70
CA GLN A 109 1.05 23.23 10.21
C GLN A 109 1.97 24.20 9.46
N SER A 110 1.92 24.22 8.13
CA SER A 110 2.70 25.16 7.32
C SER A 110 2.44 26.62 7.73
N LYS A 111 1.16 27.01 7.83
CA LYS A 111 0.77 28.35 8.30
C LYS A 111 1.24 28.64 9.72
N LEU A 112 1.17 27.65 10.61
CA LEU A 112 1.61 27.81 12.01
C LEU A 112 3.11 28.04 12.10
N LEU A 113 3.91 27.29 11.34
CA LEU A 113 5.35 27.45 11.27
C LEU A 113 5.71 28.82 10.67
N GLU A 114 5.06 29.23 9.59
CA GLU A 114 5.29 30.55 8.98
C GLU A 114 4.99 31.71 9.94
N GLN A 115 3.86 31.64 10.67
CA GLN A 115 3.50 32.63 11.69
C GLN A 115 4.54 32.69 12.82
N MET A 116 5.03 31.53 13.26
CA MET A 116 6.07 31.46 14.29
C MET A 116 7.41 32.00 13.80
N TYR A 117 7.78 31.69 12.55
CA TYR A 117 8.98 32.22 11.92
C TYR A 117 8.95 33.75 11.93
N GLN A 118 7.90 34.35 11.33
CA GLN A 118 7.76 35.81 11.23
C GLN A 118 7.75 36.50 12.60
N LYS A 119 7.10 35.89 13.61
CA LYS A 119 7.00 36.48 14.95
C LYS A 119 8.33 36.52 15.70
N TYR A 120 9.20 35.53 15.49
CA TYR A 120 10.44 35.38 16.27
C TYR A 120 11.72 35.59 15.45
N GLU A 121 11.63 35.83 14.14
CA GLU A 121 12.76 35.94 13.20
C GLU A 121 13.89 36.85 13.68
N VAL A 122 13.54 38.03 14.21
CA VAL A 122 14.51 39.04 14.69
C VAL A 122 15.43 38.50 15.79
N LYS A 123 14.96 37.50 16.55
CA LYS A 123 15.67 36.91 17.69
C LYS A 123 16.39 35.61 17.35
N MET A 124 16.24 35.11 16.12
CA MET A 124 16.87 33.89 15.68
C MET A 124 18.31 34.16 15.21
N SER A 125 19.25 33.35 15.68
CA SER A 125 20.56 33.19 15.03
C SER A 125 20.38 32.57 13.64
N ASP A 126 21.35 32.76 12.74
CA ASP A 126 21.28 32.23 11.37
C ASP A 126 21.11 30.71 11.32
N GLU A 127 21.73 29.96 12.24
CA GLU A 127 21.56 28.51 12.35
C GLU A 127 20.10 28.10 12.66
N VAL A 128 19.44 28.85 13.55
CA VAL A 128 18.04 28.62 13.90
C VAL A 128 17.13 28.99 12.74
N LYS A 129 17.44 30.07 12.00
CA LYS A 129 16.67 30.45 10.79
C LYS A 129 16.73 29.34 9.74
N GLN A 130 17.91 28.82 9.46
CA GLN A 130 18.08 27.69 8.54
C GLN A 130 17.30 26.46 9.02
N SER A 131 17.42 26.10 10.30
CA SER A 131 16.68 24.97 10.88
C SER A 131 15.15 25.15 10.77
N PHE A 132 14.68 26.39 10.89
CA PHE A 132 13.27 26.74 10.73
C PHE A 132 12.81 26.59 9.29
N GLN A 133 13.62 27.04 8.32
CA GLN A 133 13.34 26.87 6.89
C GLN A 133 13.24 25.39 6.52
N GLU A 134 14.19 24.57 6.98
CA GLU A 134 14.14 23.11 6.79
C GLU A 134 12.89 22.48 7.43
N PHE A 135 12.43 22.96 8.59
CA PHE A 135 11.17 22.50 9.17
C PHE A 135 9.94 22.94 8.34
N MET A 136 9.95 24.16 7.80
CA MET A 136 8.86 24.65 6.93
C MET A 136 8.74 23.87 5.62
N GLU A 137 9.81 23.19 5.16
CA GLU A 137 9.76 22.30 4.00
C GLU A 137 8.96 21.01 4.26
N VAL A 138 8.89 20.56 5.53
CA VAL A 138 8.27 19.27 5.86
C VAL A 138 6.80 19.19 5.41
N PRO A 139 5.90 20.13 5.76
CA PRO A 139 4.51 20.05 5.32
C PRO A 139 4.36 20.04 3.80
N THR A 140 5.16 20.84 3.09
CA THR A 140 5.13 20.91 1.62
C THR A 140 5.59 19.60 0.99
N GLY A 141 6.67 19.01 1.51
CA GLY A 141 7.16 17.71 1.06
C GLY A 141 6.13 16.60 1.32
N ILE A 142 5.51 16.56 2.50
CA ILE A 142 4.47 15.58 2.81
C ILE A 142 3.25 15.72 1.88
N LEU A 143 2.78 16.95 1.64
CA LEU A 143 1.66 17.20 0.73
C LEU A 143 1.97 16.76 -0.71
N LYS A 144 3.21 16.93 -1.17
CA LYS A 144 3.65 16.43 -2.48
C LYS A 144 3.56 14.91 -2.54
N GLU A 145 4.22 14.21 -1.62
CA GLU A 145 4.21 12.73 -1.61
C GLU A 145 2.80 12.16 -1.38
N TYR A 146 1.95 12.88 -0.64
CA TYR A 146 0.55 12.50 -0.46
C TYR A 146 -0.25 12.51 -1.76
N ARG A 147 0.01 13.44 -2.68
CA ARG A 147 -0.62 13.44 -4.02
C ARG A 147 -0.24 12.20 -4.82
N GLU A 148 1.01 11.76 -4.72
CA GLU A 148 1.48 10.53 -5.36
C GLU A 148 0.74 9.30 -4.80
N ILE A 149 0.58 9.23 -3.47
CA ILE A 149 -0.21 8.18 -2.80
C ILE A 149 -1.67 8.19 -3.28
N GLN A 150 -2.29 9.38 -3.38
CA GLN A 150 -3.67 9.51 -3.86
C GLN A 150 -3.81 9.02 -5.30
N GLU A 151 -2.87 9.39 -6.17
CA GLU A 151 -2.92 9.00 -7.58
C GLU A 151 -2.71 7.50 -7.75
N ALA A 152 -1.73 6.90 -7.07
CA ALA A 152 -1.55 5.44 -7.03
C ALA A 152 -2.84 4.71 -6.59
N ASN A 153 -3.50 5.22 -5.54
CA ASN A 153 -4.76 4.65 -5.06
C ASN A 153 -5.92 4.83 -6.05
N ARG A 154 -5.97 5.94 -6.80
CA ARG A 154 -6.96 6.13 -7.88
C ARG A 154 -6.76 5.13 -9.01
N VAL A 155 -5.51 4.90 -9.43
CA VAL A 155 -5.17 3.89 -10.44
C VAL A 155 -5.63 2.50 -9.99
N ALA A 156 -5.30 2.11 -8.76
CA ALA A 156 -5.70 0.82 -8.20
C ALA A 156 -7.23 0.66 -8.13
N LYS A 157 -7.97 1.69 -7.66
CA LYS A 157 -9.44 1.69 -7.64
C LYS A 157 -10.05 1.55 -9.03
N ARG A 158 -9.52 2.27 -10.02
CA ARG A 158 -9.98 2.18 -11.41
C ARG A 158 -9.76 0.77 -11.97
N ILE A 159 -8.61 0.15 -11.70
CA ILE A 159 -8.32 -1.23 -12.12
C ILE A 159 -9.24 -2.22 -11.40
N GLN A 160 -9.44 -2.05 -10.09
CA GLN A 160 -10.38 -2.86 -9.32
C GLN A 160 -11.79 -2.87 -9.95
N GLN A 161 -12.30 -1.69 -10.31
CA GLN A 161 -13.60 -1.54 -10.97
C GLN A 161 -13.65 -2.22 -12.33
N LYS A 162 -12.55 -2.22 -13.10
CA LYS A 162 -12.46 -2.92 -14.39
C LYS A 162 -12.40 -4.44 -14.24
N VAL A 163 -11.75 -4.94 -13.20
CA VAL A 163 -11.51 -6.36 -12.99
C VAL A 163 -12.75 -7.07 -12.43
N ILE A 164 -13.48 -6.44 -11.49
CA ILE A 164 -14.68 -7.03 -10.87
C ILE A 164 -15.68 -7.46 -11.95
N GLY A 165 -16.00 -8.76 -12.00
CA GLY A 165 -16.95 -9.33 -12.95
C GLY A 165 -16.44 -9.46 -14.39
N ASN A 166 -15.16 -9.15 -14.65
CA ASN A 166 -14.58 -9.15 -15.99
C ASN A 166 -13.26 -9.94 -16.04
N TYR A 167 -12.14 -9.29 -16.37
CA TYR A 167 -10.83 -9.92 -16.41
C TYR A 167 -9.69 -8.97 -16.01
N ALA A 168 -8.56 -9.57 -15.62
CA ALA A 168 -7.26 -8.93 -15.51
C ALA A 168 -6.31 -9.47 -16.59
N ASP A 169 -5.44 -8.61 -17.11
CA ASP A 169 -4.41 -8.97 -18.08
C ASP A 169 -3.04 -8.40 -17.67
N GLN A 170 -2.00 -8.71 -18.44
CA GLN A 170 -0.63 -8.23 -18.20
C GLN A 170 -0.50 -6.70 -18.24
N SER A 171 -1.35 -5.99 -18.99
CA SER A 171 -1.29 -4.53 -19.03
C SER A 171 -1.79 -3.92 -17.73
N MET A 172 -2.87 -4.49 -17.16
CA MET A 172 -3.41 -4.07 -15.87
C MET A 172 -2.45 -4.40 -14.73
N GLU A 173 -1.80 -5.56 -14.78
CA GLU A 173 -0.80 -5.95 -13.76
C GLU A 173 0.42 -5.01 -13.77
N LYS A 174 0.96 -4.68 -14.95
CA LYS A 174 2.04 -3.68 -15.08
C LYS A 174 1.61 -2.30 -14.57
N GLU A 175 0.37 -1.90 -14.82
CA GLU A 175 -0.15 -0.63 -14.32
C GLU A 175 -0.32 -0.64 -12.79
N LEU A 176 -0.78 -1.75 -12.22
CA LEU A 176 -0.84 -1.96 -10.77
C LEU A 176 0.54 -1.98 -10.13
N ASP A 177 1.53 -2.63 -10.74
CA ASP A 177 2.89 -2.68 -10.22
C ASP A 177 3.54 -1.28 -10.21
N LYS A 178 3.32 -0.47 -11.25
CA LYS A 178 3.74 0.94 -11.25
C LYS A 178 3.08 1.73 -10.12
N ALA A 179 1.77 1.61 -9.96
CA ALA A 179 1.04 2.28 -8.89
C ALA A 179 1.51 1.81 -7.50
N TRP A 180 1.79 0.52 -7.36
CA TRP A 180 2.37 -0.05 -6.14
C TRP A 180 3.72 0.58 -5.81
N ASN A 181 4.64 0.59 -6.76
CA ASN A 181 5.97 1.16 -6.54
C ASN A 181 5.88 2.66 -6.23
N GLN A 182 5.03 3.41 -6.93
CA GLN A 182 4.74 4.81 -6.63
C GLN A 182 4.24 5.01 -5.19
N LEU A 183 3.28 4.19 -4.74
CA LEU A 183 2.73 4.24 -3.37
C LEU A 183 3.83 4.05 -2.32
N PHE A 184 4.64 3.00 -2.46
CA PHE A 184 5.69 2.67 -1.50
C PHE A 184 6.82 3.70 -1.52
N HIS A 185 7.25 4.17 -2.70
CA HIS A 185 8.24 5.23 -2.79
C HIS A 185 7.76 6.52 -2.13
N ALA A 186 6.53 6.94 -2.39
CA ALA A 186 5.96 8.14 -1.78
C ALA A 186 5.88 8.00 -0.25
N LYS A 187 5.43 6.85 0.25
CA LYS A 187 5.38 6.59 1.69
C LYS A 187 6.77 6.58 2.33
N ASN A 188 7.75 6.00 1.65
CA ASN A 188 9.14 5.99 2.07
C ASN A 188 9.75 7.41 2.10
N ASN A 189 9.48 8.21 1.07
CA ASN A 189 9.93 9.61 1.01
C ASN A 189 9.37 10.46 2.15
N GLN A 190 8.11 10.24 2.55
CA GLN A 190 7.55 10.89 3.74
C GLN A 190 8.37 10.56 5.00
N HIS A 191 8.81 9.31 5.14
CA HIS A 191 9.60 8.88 6.30
C HIS A 191 11.01 9.48 6.27
N LEU A 192 11.68 9.45 5.12
CA LEU A 192 12.99 10.07 4.94
C LEU A 192 12.96 11.57 5.26
N LEU A 193 11.89 12.26 4.87
CA LEU A 193 11.72 13.67 5.16
C LEU A 193 11.66 13.93 6.67
N PHE A 194 10.95 13.10 7.43
CA PHE A 194 10.92 13.20 8.90
C PHE A 194 12.30 12.91 9.51
N LEU A 195 13.01 11.88 9.03
CA LEU A 195 14.34 11.54 9.53
C LEU A 195 15.34 12.67 9.29
N LYS A 196 15.42 13.15 8.05
CA LYS A 196 16.35 14.21 7.65
C LYS A 196 16.13 15.50 8.44
N THR A 197 14.88 15.82 8.77
CA THR A 197 14.54 17.08 9.45
C THR A 197 14.46 16.96 10.97
N LYS A 198 14.81 15.81 11.57
CA LYS A 198 14.68 15.59 13.02
C LYS A 198 15.45 16.64 13.83
N GLU A 199 16.75 16.80 13.55
CA GLU A 199 17.61 17.73 14.29
C GLU A 199 17.14 19.18 14.14
N SER A 200 16.79 19.60 12.92
CA SER A 200 16.30 20.94 12.62
C SER A 200 15.00 21.24 13.38
N ARG A 201 14.10 20.25 13.46
CA ARG A 201 12.85 20.35 14.23
C ARG A 201 13.11 20.50 15.73
N GLU A 202 14.02 19.72 16.29
CA GLU A 202 14.41 19.81 17.71
C GLU A 202 15.02 21.17 18.04
N LYS A 203 15.95 21.66 17.22
CA LYS A 203 16.56 23.00 17.38
C LYS A 203 15.51 24.11 17.41
N VAL A 204 14.55 24.08 16.47
CA VAL A 204 13.46 25.07 16.40
C VAL A 204 12.56 24.99 17.64
N ILE A 205 12.18 23.78 18.06
CA ILE A 205 11.31 23.58 19.24
C ILE A 205 12.01 24.07 20.51
N ASP A 206 13.31 23.84 20.65
CA ASP A 206 14.10 24.28 21.79
C ASP A 206 14.24 25.81 21.83
N PHE A 207 14.52 26.42 20.68
CA PHE A 207 14.54 27.88 20.54
C PHE A 207 13.18 28.48 20.96
N LEU A 208 12.09 28.02 20.36
CA LEU A 208 10.74 28.52 20.68
C LEU A 208 10.36 28.27 22.15
N SER A 209 10.82 27.17 22.75
CA SER A 209 10.55 26.87 24.16
C SER A 209 11.18 27.88 25.12
N LYS A 210 12.36 28.40 24.76
CA LYS A 210 13.11 29.43 25.49
C LYS A 210 12.57 30.83 25.23
N GLU A 211 12.26 31.12 23.97
CA GLU A 211 11.93 32.47 23.53
C GLU A 211 10.48 32.88 23.81
N ILE A 212 9.53 31.93 23.75
CA ILE A 212 8.13 32.24 24.02
C ILE A 212 7.95 32.45 25.53
N PRO A 213 7.51 33.63 26.01
CA PRO A 213 7.33 33.83 27.44
C PRO A 213 6.19 32.97 28.02
N LEU A 214 6.19 32.71 29.33
CA LEU A 214 5.15 31.91 29.97
C LEU A 214 3.77 32.58 29.94
N TRP A 215 3.71 33.91 29.88
CA TRP A 215 2.47 34.68 29.80
C TRP A 215 1.88 34.75 28.38
N ASP A 216 2.64 34.39 27.33
CA ASP A 216 2.12 34.31 25.96
C ASP A 216 1.39 32.98 25.75
N LEU A 217 0.16 32.89 26.30
CA LEU A 217 -0.64 31.68 26.29
C LEU A 217 -0.91 31.16 24.86
N LYS A 218 -1.16 32.07 23.90
CA LYS A 218 -1.35 31.69 22.49
C LYS A 218 -0.07 31.10 21.91
N GLY A 219 1.07 31.76 22.11
CA GLY A 219 2.37 31.24 21.65
C GLY A 219 2.70 29.88 22.26
N ARG A 220 2.43 29.70 23.56
CA ARG A 220 2.63 28.41 24.24
C ARG A 220 1.71 27.30 23.71
N TRP A 221 0.45 27.62 23.41
CA TRP A 221 -0.49 26.70 22.77
C TRP A 221 -0.03 26.28 21.38
N ASP A 222 0.42 27.24 20.58
CA ASP A 222 0.92 27.01 19.23
C ASP A 222 2.22 26.18 19.26
N LEU A 223 3.15 26.44 20.19
CA LEU A 223 4.32 25.58 20.45
C LEU A 223 3.92 24.15 20.85
N GLN A 224 2.90 23.99 21.69
CA GLN A 224 2.43 22.67 22.10
C GLN A 224 1.88 21.86 20.92
N LYS A 225 1.20 22.51 19.96
CA LYS A 225 0.80 21.88 18.71
C LYS A 225 2.00 21.40 17.90
N ILE A 226 3.02 22.25 17.72
CA ILE A 226 4.26 21.90 17.01
C ILE A 226 4.93 20.70 17.69
N LYS A 227 5.05 20.70 19.03
CA LYS A 227 5.62 19.57 19.79
C LYS A 227 4.84 18.27 19.61
N THR A 228 3.51 18.35 19.63
CA THR A 228 2.64 17.19 19.42
C THR A 228 2.84 16.60 18.03
N GLN A 229 2.91 17.46 17.01
CA GLN A 229 3.17 17.06 15.63
C GLN A 229 4.58 16.47 15.45
N HIS A 230 5.60 17.07 16.05
CA HIS A 230 6.95 16.53 16.02
C HIS A 230 7.02 15.11 16.62
N ARG A 231 6.35 14.87 17.76
CA ARG A 231 6.26 13.53 18.37
C ARG A 231 5.61 12.50 17.44
N SER A 232 4.58 12.87 16.70
CA SER A 232 3.95 11.97 15.71
C SER A 232 4.83 11.66 14.49
N MET A 233 5.97 12.33 14.35
CA MET A 233 6.95 12.13 13.28
C MET A 233 8.25 11.51 13.80
N LEU A 234 8.29 11.07 15.06
CA LEU A 234 9.40 10.29 15.60
C LEU A 234 9.08 8.83 15.34
N PHE A 235 10.01 8.14 14.67
CA PHE A 235 9.95 6.70 14.45
C PHE A 235 10.52 5.95 15.64
N ASP A 236 10.03 4.75 15.86
CA ASP A 236 10.80 3.75 16.58
C ASP A 236 11.95 3.21 15.70
N LYS A 237 12.87 2.47 16.30
CA LYS A 237 14.05 1.94 15.60
C LYS A 237 13.66 0.90 14.54
N ASP A 238 12.58 0.16 14.76
CA ASP A 238 12.11 -0.91 13.88
C ASP A 238 11.48 -0.33 12.60
N GLU A 239 10.77 0.79 12.70
CA GLU A 239 10.24 1.56 11.57
C GLU A 239 11.36 2.17 10.72
N LEU A 240 12.46 2.59 11.33
CA LEU A 240 13.65 3.09 10.62
C LEU A 240 14.32 1.99 9.81
N ASP A 241 14.54 0.83 10.41
CA ASP A 241 15.17 -0.32 9.73
C ASP A 241 14.28 -0.80 8.57
N ALA A 242 12.95 -0.83 8.73
CA ALA A 242 12.01 -1.17 7.67
C ALA A 242 12.02 -0.17 6.48
N VAL A 243 12.19 1.13 6.76
CA VAL A 243 12.32 2.18 5.73
C VAL A 243 13.61 2.01 4.93
N LEU A 244 14.71 1.70 5.60
CA LEU A 244 16.00 1.47 4.96
C LEU A 244 16.02 0.19 4.13
N ASP A 245 15.37 -0.88 4.61
CA ASP A 245 15.20 -2.13 3.88
C ASP A 245 14.44 -1.93 2.55
N VAL A 246 13.35 -1.16 2.56
CA VAL A 246 12.58 -0.81 1.35
C VAL A 246 13.40 0.01 0.34
N GLN A 247 14.37 0.82 0.78
CA GLN A 247 15.28 1.53 -0.13
C GLN A 247 16.34 0.61 -0.75
N SER A 248 16.75 -0.43 -0.02
CA SER A 248 17.82 -1.35 -0.43
C SER A 248 17.35 -2.47 -1.37
N ASP A 249 16.08 -2.45 -1.77
CA ASP A 249 15.32 -3.65 -2.16
C ASP A 249 15.67 -4.21 -3.56
N VAL A 250 16.84 -4.85 -3.64
CA VAL A 250 17.19 -5.91 -4.60
C VAL A 250 16.50 -7.23 -4.22
N THR A 251 16.08 -7.37 -2.95
CA THR A 251 15.51 -8.58 -2.33
C THR A 251 14.03 -8.84 -2.63
N ARG A 252 13.25 -7.86 -3.10
CA ARG A 252 11.83 -8.02 -3.42
C ARG A 252 11.57 -9.00 -4.55
N ASN A 253 12.45 -8.99 -5.55
CA ASN A 253 12.40 -9.93 -6.65
C ASN A 253 12.75 -11.34 -6.18
N GLU A 254 13.77 -11.50 -5.34
CA GLU A 254 14.19 -12.81 -4.85
C GLU A 254 13.18 -13.42 -3.85
N SER A 255 12.72 -12.65 -2.87
CA SER A 255 11.68 -13.07 -1.92
C SER A 255 10.33 -13.33 -2.60
N GLY A 256 9.97 -12.52 -3.60
CA GLY A 256 8.80 -12.74 -4.45
C GLY A 256 8.90 -14.03 -5.27
N GLU A 257 10.07 -14.35 -5.80
CA GLU A 257 10.30 -15.60 -6.55
C GLU A 257 10.24 -16.84 -5.64
N GLU A 258 10.84 -16.82 -4.45
CA GLU A 258 10.75 -17.94 -3.51
C GLU A 258 9.32 -18.18 -3.03
N ALA A 259 8.59 -17.11 -2.66
CA ALA A 259 7.18 -17.21 -2.32
C ALA A 259 6.34 -17.76 -3.49
N PHE A 260 6.67 -17.37 -4.72
CA PHE A 260 5.98 -17.88 -5.90
C PHE A 260 6.34 -19.34 -6.22
N LYS A 261 7.57 -19.79 -5.95
CA LYS A 261 7.94 -21.21 -6.06
C LYS A 261 7.11 -22.07 -5.10
N GLU A 262 6.85 -21.59 -3.88
CA GLU A 262 5.95 -22.28 -2.94
C GLU A 262 4.51 -22.36 -3.47
N ILE A 263 3.98 -21.26 -4.03
CA ILE A 263 2.66 -21.23 -4.68
C ILE A 263 2.59 -22.24 -5.83
N LEU A 264 3.63 -22.31 -6.67
CA LEU A 264 3.71 -23.28 -7.75
C LEU A 264 3.81 -24.72 -7.24
N ALA A 265 4.57 -24.97 -6.18
CA ALA A 265 4.68 -26.30 -5.58
C ALA A 265 3.31 -26.81 -5.07
N ASN A 266 2.46 -25.89 -4.61
CA ASN A 266 1.11 -26.16 -4.12
C ASN A 266 0.02 -26.07 -5.21
N THR A 267 0.40 -25.82 -6.47
CA THR A 267 -0.55 -25.75 -7.58
C THR A 267 -1.07 -27.14 -7.96
N ARG A 268 -2.37 -27.23 -8.26
CA ARG A 268 -3.09 -28.49 -8.55
C ARG A 268 -3.22 -28.81 -10.02
N ASN A 269 -2.78 -27.91 -10.89
CA ASN A 269 -2.67 -28.18 -12.32
C ASN A 269 -1.78 -29.41 -12.58
N PRO A 270 -2.06 -30.22 -13.62
CA PRO A 270 -1.26 -31.40 -13.95
C PRO A 270 0.18 -31.02 -14.35
N ARG A 271 1.16 -31.81 -13.91
CA ARG A 271 2.58 -31.60 -14.20
C ARG A 271 2.95 -32.10 -15.59
#